data_AF-A0A5E4IVX7-F1
#
_entry.id   AF-A0A5E4IVX7-F1
#
_cell.length_a   1.000
_cell.length_b   1.000
_cell.length_c   1.000
_cell.angle_alpha   90.00
_cell.angle_beta   90.00
_cell.angle_gamma   90.00
#
_symmetry.space_group_name_H-M   'P 1'
#
loop_
_entity.id
_entity.type
_entity.pdbx_description
1 polymer ?
#
loop_
_entity_poly.entity_id
_entity_poly.type
_entity_poly.pdbx_seq_one_letter_code
_entity_poly.pdbx_strand_id
1 'polypeptide(L)'
;MNKQSVILILILGIAFLGLAAAKDYTRSCDCQYSVGVGTANGDTVDGPSYTYPLFSGKGTIGYYNPNEARRRARNNLDECIQAAWDHRDGVSRPTECTEANQIYNYPIAMGLIPKIRIDVCNSNPDYDWFTIGLAAGFYGDTGCLLDRNLWNKIIATNYRVNCPAQSGEPLY
;
A
#
# COMPACT_ATOMS: atom_id res chain seq x y z
N MET A 1 24.07 42.65 42.41
CA MET A 1 22.94 41.80 41.95
C MET A 1 22.17 41.31 43.16
N ASN A 2 20.86 41.57 43.22
CA ASN A 2 20.02 41.22 44.35
C ASN A 2 19.72 39.70 44.34
N LYS A 3 19.75 39.02 45.51
CA LYS A 3 19.58 37.55 45.60
C LYS A 3 18.24 37.08 45.01
N GLN A 4 17.22 37.93 45.05
CA GLN A 4 15.91 37.66 44.44
C GLN A 4 15.95 37.66 42.90
N SER A 5 16.82 38.45 42.27
CA SER A 5 16.95 38.51 40.81
C SER A 5 17.62 37.27 40.22
N VAL A 6 18.48 36.59 41.00
CA VAL A 6 19.18 35.37 40.56
C VAL A 6 18.23 34.16 40.56
N ILE A 7 17.32 34.08 41.54
CA ILE A 7 16.35 32.99 41.65
C ILE A 7 15.32 33.05 40.51
N LEU A 8 14.88 34.25 40.13
CA LEU A 8 13.91 34.42 39.03
C LEU A 8 14.47 33.96 37.68
N ILE A 9 15.76 34.20 37.42
CA ILE A 9 16.44 33.78 36.17
C ILE A 9 16.61 32.26 36.13
N LEU A 10 16.89 31.62 37.28
CA LEU A 10 16.98 30.17 37.39
C LEU A 10 15.65 29.46 37.14
N ILE A 11 14.53 30.03 37.61
CA ILE A 11 13.19 29.45 37.40
C ILE A 11 12.73 29.63 35.94
N LEU A 12 13.03 30.77 35.29
CA LEU A 12 12.75 30.94 33.86
C LEU A 12 13.58 30.02 32.96
N GLY A 13 14.82 29.69 33.35
CA GLY A 13 15.69 28.77 32.59
C GLY A 13 15.18 27.32 32.58
N ILE A 14 14.54 26.87 33.66
CA ILE A 14 14.01 25.51 33.78
C ILE A 14 12.69 25.34 33.00
N ALA A 15 11.88 26.40 32.89
CA ALA A 15 10.63 26.38 32.12
C ALA A 15 10.85 26.18 30.61
N PHE A 16 12.00 26.59 30.06
CA PHE A 16 12.32 26.41 28.64
C PHE A 16 12.91 25.03 28.28
N LEU A 17 13.43 24.28 29.26
CA LEU A 17 14.03 22.96 29.02
C LEU A 17 13.00 21.81 29.01
N GLY A 18 11.73 22.09 29.38
CA GLY A 18 10.65 21.11 29.45
C GLY A 18 9.90 20.84 28.14
N LEU A 19 10.12 21.65 27.09
CA LEU A 19 9.52 21.47 25.77
C LEU A 19 10.46 20.68 24.86
N ALA A 20 10.85 19.47 25.30
CA ALA A 20 11.37 18.49 24.35
C ALA A 20 10.20 18.14 23.41
N ALA A 21 10.14 18.81 22.25
CA ALA A 21 9.21 18.46 21.19
C ALA A 21 9.33 16.96 20.95
N ALA A 22 8.25 16.23 21.22
CA ALA A 22 8.23 14.79 21.09
C ALA A 22 8.60 14.47 19.64
N LYS A 23 9.79 13.89 19.44
CA LYS A 23 10.32 13.68 18.09
C LYS A 23 9.47 12.62 17.42
N ASP A 24 8.81 13.00 16.33
CA ASP A 24 8.08 12.05 15.51
C ASP A 24 8.99 10.92 15.05
N TYR A 25 8.46 9.71 15.17
CA TYR A 25 9.12 8.48 14.83
C TYR A 25 8.34 7.77 13.73
N THR A 26 8.95 7.67 12.56
CA THR A 26 8.32 7.11 11.36
C THR A 26 8.98 5.80 10.93
N ARG A 27 8.16 4.83 10.54
CA ARG A 27 8.59 3.61 9.86
C ARG A 27 7.79 3.41 8.59
N SER A 28 8.38 2.71 7.63
CA SER A 28 7.77 2.38 6.33
C SER A 28 7.64 0.87 6.14
N CYS A 29 6.64 0.51 5.35
CA CYS A 29 6.43 -0.79 4.75
C CYS A 29 6.23 -0.60 3.25
N ASP A 30 6.74 -1.51 2.44
CA ASP A 30 6.45 -1.53 1.01
C ASP A 30 5.46 -2.64 0.69
N CYS A 31 4.73 -2.49 -0.41
CA CYS A 31 3.74 -3.41 -0.89
C CYS A 31 3.80 -3.52 -2.41
N GLN A 32 3.59 -4.73 -2.93
CA GLN A 32 3.45 -5.02 -4.36
C GLN A 32 2.25 -5.91 -4.58
N TYR A 33 1.43 -5.59 -5.58
CA TYR A 33 0.41 -6.51 -6.06
C TYR A 33 1.02 -7.54 -7.01
N SER A 34 0.59 -8.80 -6.86
CA SER A 34 0.88 -9.90 -7.76
C SER A 34 -0.41 -10.56 -8.24
N VAL A 35 -0.47 -10.83 -9.54
CA VAL A 35 -1.62 -11.43 -10.21
C VAL A 35 -1.19 -12.70 -10.93
N GLY A 36 -1.78 -13.82 -10.52
CA GLY A 36 -1.72 -15.07 -11.26
C GLY A 36 -2.94 -15.21 -12.16
N VAL A 37 -2.77 -15.73 -13.37
CA VAL A 37 -3.87 -15.89 -14.35
C VAL A 37 -4.14 -17.38 -14.61
N GLY A 38 -5.42 -17.75 -14.56
CA GLY A 38 -5.94 -19.07 -14.89
C GLY A 38 -6.94 -19.00 -16.06
N THR A 39 -7.10 -20.11 -16.79
CA THR A 39 -8.05 -20.22 -17.91
C THR A 39 -9.47 -20.57 -17.44
N ALA A 40 -10.40 -20.57 -18.40
CA ALA A 40 -11.78 -20.99 -18.25
C ALA A 40 -11.99 -22.44 -17.80
N ASN A 41 -11.04 -23.33 -18.11
CA ASN A 41 -11.15 -24.76 -17.85
C ASN A 41 -10.51 -25.18 -16.51
N GLY A 42 -10.03 -24.21 -15.73
CA GLY A 42 -9.26 -24.47 -14.50
C GLY A 42 -7.79 -24.80 -14.74
N ASP A 43 -7.36 -24.87 -16.01
CA ASP A 43 -5.94 -25.00 -16.33
C ASP A 43 -5.23 -23.70 -15.95
N THR A 44 -4.07 -23.86 -15.28
CA THR A 44 -3.16 -22.73 -15.05
C THR A 44 -2.69 -22.28 -16.42
N VAL A 45 -2.87 -20.99 -16.76
CA VAL A 45 -2.14 -20.48 -17.92
C VAL A 45 -0.68 -20.56 -17.50
N ASP A 46 0.19 -21.22 -18.27
CA ASP A 46 1.63 -20.95 -18.26
C ASP A 46 1.85 -19.54 -18.82
N GLY A 47 1.29 -18.56 -18.11
CA GLY A 47 1.16 -17.18 -18.49
C GLY A 47 1.97 -16.31 -17.55
N PRO A 48 2.29 -15.08 -17.99
CA PRO A 48 3.04 -14.15 -17.16
C PRO A 48 2.28 -13.89 -15.85
N SER A 49 2.99 -14.03 -14.72
CA SER A 49 2.54 -13.42 -13.47
C SER A 49 2.71 -11.91 -13.62
N TYR A 50 1.66 -11.13 -13.36
CA TYR A 50 1.76 -9.68 -13.42
C TYR A 50 2.11 -9.17 -12.03
N THR A 51 3.20 -8.42 -11.94
CA THR A 51 3.57 -7.71 -10.72
C THR A 51 3.55 -6.22 -10.99
N TYR A 52 3.02 -5.48 -10.03
CA TYR A 52 2.93 -4.02 -10.10
C TYR A 52 4.11 -3.37 -9.36
N PRO A 53 4.50 -2.13 -9.70
CA PRO A 53 5.54 -1.43 -8.96
C PRO A 53 5.25 -1.37 -7.46
N LEU A 54 6.31 -1.29 -6.66
CA LEU A 54 6.18 -1.15 -5.21
C LEU A 54 5.56 0.21 -4.85
N PHE A 55 4.71 0.19 -3.83
CA PHE A 55 4.22 1.39 -3.15
C PHE A 55 4.45 1.24 -1.65
N SER A 56 4.46 2.35 -0.93
CA SER A 56 4.82 2.33 0.50
C SER A 56 3.73 2.93 1.37
N GLY A 57 3.55 2.34 2.55
CA GLY A 57 2.79 2.94 3.64
C GLY A 57 3.74 3.39 4.74
N LYS A 58 3.49 4.55 5.31
CA LYS A 58 4.24 5.07 6.46
C LYS A 58 3.37 5.13 7.70
N GLY A 59 3.97 4.85 8.85
CA GLY A 59 3.34 4.99 10.15
C GLY A 59 4.18 5.89 11.03
N THR A 60 3.59 6.97 11.52
CA THR A 60 4.24 7.98 12.37
C THR A 60 3.59 8.00 13.75
N ILE A 61 4.43 8.11 14.79
CA ILE A 61 4.03 8.24 16.19
C ILE A 61 4.92 9.28 16.90
N GLY A 62 4.37 9.95 17.92
CA GLY A 62 5.09 11.00 18.66
C GLY A 62 6.09 10.49 19.71
N TYR A 63 6.50 9.21 19.69
CA TYR A 63 7.44 8.65 20.66
C TYR A 63 8.23 7.49 20.07
N TYR A 64 9.39 7.15 20.64
CA TYR A 64 10.20 6.03 20.14
C TYR A 64 9.54 4.68 20.44
N ASN A 65 8.76 4.17 19.49
CA ASN A 65 8.25 2.80 19.49
C ASN A 65 8.21 2.25 18.05
N PRO A 66 9.31 1.61 17.60
CA PRO A 66 9.41 1.17 16.21
C PRO A 66 8.35 0.14 15.79
N ASN A 67 7.91 -0.71 16.70
CA ASN A 67 6.90 -1.74 16.43
C ASN A 67 5.53 -1.13 16.22
N GLU A 68 5.16 -0.12 17.01
CA GLU A 68 3.90 0.59 16.83
C GLU A 68 3.89 1.40 15.52
N ALA A 69 5.00 2.07 15.18
CA ALA A 69 5.13 2.76 13.90
C ALA A 69 4.97 1.79 12.70
N ARG A 70 5.58 0.61 12.76
CA ARG A 70 5.41 -0.46 11.76
C ARG A 70 3.98 -0.99 11.70
N ARG A 71 3.30 -1.10 12.85
CA ARG A 71 1.89 -1.53 12.90
C ARG A 71 1.00 -0.53 12.17
N ARG A 72 1.20 0.76 12.40
CA ARG A 72 0.48 1.83 11.67
C ARG A 72 0.77 1.82 10.17
N ALA A 73 2.03 1.68 9.78
CA ALA A 73 2.41 1.57 8.36
C ALA A 73 1.68 0.42 7.65
N ARG A 74 1.61 -0.76 8.30
CA ARG A 74 0.83 -1.91 7.80
C ARG A 74 -0.64 -1.62 7.71
N ASN A 75 -1.23 -1.03 8.75
CA ASN A 75 -2.65 -0.72 8.76
C ASN A 75 -3.03 0.22 7.62
N ASN A 76 -2.21 1.25 7.36
CA ASN A 76 -2.46 2.17 6.25
C ASN A 76 -2.42 1.44 4.89
N LEU A 77 -1.43 0.56 4.69
CA LEU A 77 -1.38 -0.28 3.48
C LEU A 77 -2.60 -1.20 3.38
N ASP A 78 -2.98 -1.84 4.48
CA ASP A 78 -4.09 -2.78 4.53
C ASP A 78 -5.42 -2.09 4.20
N GLU A 79 -5.62 -0.88 4.73
CA GLU A 79 -6.76 -0.02 4.44
C GLU A 79 -6.80 0.38 2.96
N CYS A 80 -5.69 0.85 2.39
CA CYS A 80 -5.60 1.14 0.96
C CYS A 80 -5.89 -0.11 0.10
N ILE A 81 -5.32 -1.27 0.44
CA ILE A 81 -5.54 -2.51 -0.30
C ILE A 81 -7.00 -2.95 -0.22
N GLN A 82 -7.60 -2.87 0.96
CA GLN A 82 -9.00 -3.20 1.17
C GLN A 82 -9.90 -2.26 0.36
N ALA A 83 -9.68 -0.95 0.44
CA ALA A 83 -10.43 0.04 -0.33
C ALA A 83 -10.27 -0.17 -1.85
N ALA A 84 -9.06 -0.48 -2.31
CA ALA A 84 -8.81 -0.81 -3.72
C ALA A 84 -9.58 -2.05 -4.17
N TRP A 85 -9.83 -3.01 -3.28
CA TRP A 85 -10.62 -4.20 -3.58
C TRP A 85 -12.15 -3.97 -3.46
N ASP A 86 -12.57 -3.20 -2.47
CA ASP A 86 -13.98 -2.85 -2.27
C ASP A 86 -14.49 -1.98 -3.43
N HIS A 87 -13.62 -1.10 -3.95
CA HIS A 87 -13.85 -0.28 -5.15
C HIS A 87 -13.14 -0.83 -6.40
N ARG A 88 -12.92 -2.15 -6.46
CA ARG A 88 -12.10 -2.80 -7.51
C ARG A 88 -12.45 -2.45 -8.94
N ASP A 89 -13.74 -2.25 -9.24
CA ASP A 89 -14.25 -1.92 -10.58
C ASP A 89 -14.33 -0.41 -10.85
N GLY A 90 -13.98 0.43 -9.86
CA GLY A 90 -13.88 1.88 -10.02
C GLY A 90 -12.78 2.27 -11.00
N VAL A 91 -12.92 3.43 -11.65
CA VAL A 91 -11.99 3.91 -12.71
C VAL A 91 -10.95 4.91 -12.19
N SER A 92 -10.77 4.98 -10.87
CA SER A 92 -9.86 5.91 -10.22
C SER A 92 -9.16 5.27 -9.05
N ARG A 93 -8.01 5.83 -8.68
CA ARG A 93 -7.32 5.53 -7.43
C ARG A 93 -8.26 5.74 -6.22
N PRO A 94 -8.30 4.81 -5.25
CA PRO A 94 -9.03 4.99 -3.99
C PRO A 94 -8.48 6.16 -3.17
N THR A 95 -9.35 6.84 -2.42
CA THR A 95 -8.97 7.98 -1.57
C THR A 95 -7.96 7.59 -0.48
N GLU A 96 -8.06 6.35 0.01
CA GLU A 96 -7.23 5.72 1.03
C GLU A 96 -5.80 5.47 0.52
N CYS A 97 -5.62 5.36 -0.80
CA CYS A 97 -4.33 5.08 -1.44
C CYS A 97 -3.58 6.37 -1.82
N THR A 98 -3.57 7.38 -0.94
CA THR A 98 -2.96 8.69 -1.18
C THR A 98 -1.98 9.10 -0.08
N GLU A 99 -1.13 10.10 -0.35
CA GLU A 99 -0.13 10.56 0.61
C GLU A 99 -0.77 11.18 1.87
N ALA A 100 -1.97 11.74 1.75
CA ALA A 100 -2.75 12.21 2.90
C ALA A 100 -3.04 11.07 3.90
N ASN A 101 -3.22 9.86 3.38
CA ASN A 101 -3.38 8.62 4.14
C ASN A 101 -2.07 7.85 4.33
N GLN A 102 -0.93 8.55 4.19
CA GLN A 102 0.42 8.02 4.35
C GLN A 102 0.77 6.88 3.37
N ILE A 103 0.11 6.85 2.21
CA ILE A 103 0.42 5.94 1.10
C ILE A 103 1.15 6.70 0.00
N TYR A 104 2.33 6.23 -0.37
CA TYR A 104 3.21 6.89 -1.33
C TYR A 104 3.47 6.00 -2.54
N ASN A 105 3.56 6.63 -3.71
CA ASN A 105 3.85 5.97 -4.99
C ASN A 105 2.86 4.87 -5.38
N TYR A 106 1.58 5.00 -5.03
CA TYR A 106 0.57 4.01 -5.41
C TYR A 106 0.47 3.87 -6.95
N PRO A 107 0.74 2.68 -7.52
CA PRO A 107 1.02 2.53 -8.95
C PRO A 107 -0.23 2.52 -9.83
N ILE A 108 -1.40 2.35 -9.25
CA ILE A 108 -2.64 2.10 -10.00
C ILE A 108 -3.51 3.37 -9.97
N ALA A 109 -3.50 4.13 -11.07
CA ALA A 109 -4.26 5.37 -11.17
C ALA A 109 -5.72 5.18 -11.62
N MET A 110 -5.98 4.18 -12.47
CA MET A 110 -7.28 3.94 -13.13
C MET A 110 -8.15 2.89 -12.43
N GLY A 111 -7.85 2.57 -11.17
CA GLY A 111 -8.50 1.51 -10.41
C GLY A 111 -7.93 0.12 -10.66
N LEU A 112 -8.16 -0.78 -9.71
CA LEU A 112 -7.46 -2.06 -9.58
C LEU A 112 -7.80 -3.03 -10.71
N ILE A 113 -9.08 -3.39 -10.88
CA ILE A 113 -9.50 -4.35 -11.92
C ILE A 113 -9.43 -3.75 -13.32
N PRO A 114 -9.74 -2.48 -13.59
CA PRO A 114 -9.50 -1.90 -14.92
C PRO A 114 -8.04 -2.02 -15.37
N LYS A 115 -7.08 -1.72 -14.48
CA LYS A 115 -5.66 -1.88 -14.79
C LYS A 115 -5.30 -3.34 -15.07
N ILE A 116 -5.71 -4.26 -14.19
CA ILE A 116 -5.45 -5.70 -14.36
C ILE A 116 -6.09 -6.23 -15.65
N ARG A 117 -7.32 -5.82 -15.96
CA ARG A 117 -8.03 -6.21 -17.19
C ARG A 117 -7.26 -5.77 -18.42
N ILE A 118 -6.82 -4.51 -18.48
CA ILE A 118 -6.04 -3.99 -19.60
C ILE A 118 -4.76 -4.81 -19.77
N ASP A 119 -4.01 -5.04 -18.70
CA ASP A 119 -2.74 -5.77 -18.77
C ASP A 119 -2.94 -7.23 -19.21
N VAL A 120 -3.87 -7.94 -18.58
CA VAL A 120 -4.13 -9.36 -18.87
C VAL A 120 -4.71 -9.56 -20.27
N CYS A 121 -5.72 -8.76 -20.66
CA CYS A 121 -6.37 -8.91 -21.95
C CYS A 121 -5.48 -8.47 -23.12
N ASN A 122 -4.68 -7.42 -22.96
CA ASN A 122 -3.74 -6.99 -24.01
C ASN A 122 -2.65 -8.03 -24.26
N SER A 123 -2.21 -8.74 -23.22
CA SER A 123 -1.23 -9.82 -23.35
C SER A 123 -1.85 -11.15 -23.82
N ASN A 124 -3.17 -11.30 -23.78
CA ASN A 124 -3.86 -12.53 -24.15
C ASN A 124 -5.12 -12.25 -24.99
N PRO A 125 -4.93 -11.74 -26.23
CA PRO A 125 -6.02 -11.24 -27.07
C PRO A 125 -7.06 -12.30 -27.48
N ASP A 126 -6.70 -13.58 -27.50
CA ASP A 126 -7.54 -14.66 -28.03
C ASP A 126 -8.59 -15.21 -27.04
N TYR A 127 -8.66 -14.63 -25.84
CA TYR A 127 -9.53 -15.12 -24.77
C TYR A 127 -10.57 -14.07 -24.39
N ASP A 128 -11.82 -14.51 -24.29
CA ASP A 128 -12.94 -13.65 -23.89
C ASP A 128 -12.94 -13.35 -22.38
N TRP A 129 -12.31 -14.19 -21.56
CA TRP A 129 -12.25 -14.03 -20.12
C TRP A 129 -11.18 -14.91 -19.47
N PHE A 130 -10.80 -14.53 -18.25
CA PHE A 130 -9.84 -15.24 -17.38
C PHE A 130 -10.36 -15.34 -15.95
N THR A 131 -9.79 -16.27 -15.20
CA THR A 131 -9.80 -16.20 -13.73
C THR A 131 -8.47 -15.64 -13.27
N ILE A 132 -8.48 -14.82 -12.20
CA ILE A 132 -7.26 -14.30 -11.60
C ILE A 132 -7.19 -14.65 -10.11
N GLY A 133 -5.99 -14.92 -9.64
CA GLY A 133 -5.63 -14.81 -8.23
C GLY A 133 -4.91 -13.48 -8.01
N LEU A 134 -5.31 -12.73 -6.97
CA LEU A 134 -4.69 -11.46 -6.61
C LEU A 134 -4.17 -11.54 -5.17
N ALA A 135 -2.90 -11.19 -5.01
CA ALA A 135 -2.26 -11.06 -3.71
C ALA A 135 -1.52 -9.73 -3.58
N ALA A 136 -1.31 -9.29 -2.35
CA ALA A 136 -0.41 -8.20 -1.99
C ALA A 136 0.74 -8.75 -1.15
N GLY A 137 1.96 -8.61 -1.65
CA GLY A 137 3.19 -8.91 -0.93
C GLY A 137 3.69 -7.68 -0.20
N PHE A 138 4.01 -7.81 1.08
CA PHE A 138 4.51 -6.74 1.95
C PHE A 138 6.00 -6.95 2.24
N TYR A 139 6.79 -5.89 2.13
CA TYR A 139 8.25 -5.90 2.29
C TYR A 139 8.71 -4.78 3.25
N GLY A 140 9.94 -4.87 3.75
CA GLY A 140 10.56 -3.72 4.39
C GLY A 140 11.95 -4.00 4.98
N ASP A 141 12.87 -3.04 4.78
CA ASP A 141 14.27 -3.10 5.21
C ASP A 141 14.48 -3.27 6.71
N THR A 142 13.49 -2.92 7.53
CA THR A 142 13.52 -3.11 8.99
C THR A 142 12.18 -3.60 9.52
N GLY A 143 11.60 -4.61 8.89
CA GLY A 143 10.46 -5.35 9.44
C GLY A 143 9.14 -4.65 9.24
N CYS A 144 8.55 -4.89 8.07
CA CYS A 144 7.11 -4.76 7.97
C CYS A 144 6.40 -5.77 8.89
N LEU A 145 7.04 -6.88 9.24
CA LEU A 145 6.61 -7.80 10.31
C LEU A 145 7.74 -8.07 11.29
N LEU A 146 7.40 -8.64 12.46
CA LEU A 146 8.35 -8.96 13.52
C LEU A 146 9.30 -10.11 13.14
N ASP A 147 8.80 -11.17 12.49
CA ASP A 147 9.56 -12.44 12.39
C ASP A 147 10.00 -12.84 10.98
N ARG A 148 9.46 -12.23 9.91
CA ARG A 148 9.76 -12.68 8.53
C ARG A 148 9.97 -11.58 7.49
N ASN A 149 9.76 -10.30 7.84
CA ASN A 149 9.82 -9.11 6.95
C ASN A 149 9.08 -9.20 5.60
N LEU A 150 8.46 -10.34 5.31
CA LEU A 150 7.71 -10.69 4.12
C LEU A 150 6.39 -11.32 4.56
N TRP A 151 5.29 -10.85 3.99
CA TRP A 151 3.98 -11.45 4.17
C TRP A 151 3.12 -11.21 2.96
N ASN A 152 2.30 -12.19 2.62
CA ASN A 152 1.37 -12.12 1.51
C ASN A 152 -0.06 -12.12 2.05
N LYS A 153 -0.84 -11.12 1.66
CA LYS A 153 -2.29 -11.09 1.84
C LYS A 153 -2.94 -11.56 0.54
N ILE A 154 -3.70 -12.65 0.60
CA ILE A 154 -4.55 -13.06 -0.52
C ILE A 154 -5.76 -12.11 -0.52
N ILE A 155 -5.98 -11.42 -1.64
CA ILE A 155 -7.08 -10.46 -1.80
C ILE A 155 -8.25 -11.15 -2.51
N ALA A 156 -7.95 -11.90 -3.56
CA ALA A 156 -8.96 -12.63 -4.31
C ALA A 156 -8.40 -13.92 -4.90
N THR A 157 -9.27 -14.92 -5.03
CA THR A 157 -8.98 -16.17 -5.73
C THR A 157 -10.06 -16.39 -6.78
N ASN A 158 -9.66 -16.86 -7.96
CA ASN A 158 -10.55 -17.19 -9.07
C ASN A 158 -11.51 -16.05 -9.48
N TYR A 159 -11.11 -14.79 -9.32
CA TYR A 159 -11.94 -13.65 -9.72
C TYR A 159 -12.02 -13.58 -11.24
N ARG A 160 -13.22 -13.51 -11.80
CA ARG A 160 -13.42 -13.49 -13.25
C ARG A 160 -13.19 -12.09 -13.82
N VAL A 161 -12.28 -11.99 -14.77
CA VAL A 161 -12.05 -10.79 -15.58
C VAL A 161 -12.50 -11.08 -17.00
N ASN A 162 -13.44 -10.29 -17.51
CA ASN A 162 -13.86 -10.38 -18.90
C ASN A 162 -13.00 -9.45 -19.76
N CYS A 163 -12.57 -9.93 -20.91
CA CYS A 163 -11.91 -9.15 -21.92
C CYS A 163 -12.94 -8.54 -22.87
N PRO A 164 -12.83 -7.25 -23.21
CA PRO A 164 -13.70 -6.68 -24.22
C PRO A 164 -13.48 -7.43 -25.54
N ALA A 165 -14.57 -7.76 -26.24
CA ALA A 165 -14.49 -8.33 -27.58
C ALA A 165 -13.61 -7.42 -28.45
N GLN A 166 -12.66 -7.98 -29.19
CA GLN A 166 -11.80 -7.22 -30.09
C GLN A 166 -12.62 -6.57 -31.21
N SER A 167 -13.27 -5.45 -30.92
CA SER A 167 -13.94 -4.62 -31.92
C SER A 167 -12.92 -3.64 -32.51
N GLY A 168 -11.79 -4.12 -33.04
CA GLY A 168 -10.84 -3.36 -33.86
C GLY A 168 -10.26 -2.04 -33.32
N GLU A 169 -10.61 -1.59 -32.11
CA GLU A 169 -10.19 -0.32 -31.54
C GLU A 169 -9.29 -0.53 -30.32
N PRO A 170 -8.17 0.21 -30.20
CA PRO A 170 -7.29 0.09 -29.05
C PRO A 170 -7.98 0.59 -27.78
N LEU A 171 -7.79 -0.14 -26.67
CA LEU A 171 -8.17 0.31 -25.33
C LEU A 171 -7.18 1.40 -24.90
N TYR A 172 -7.57 2.67 -25.02
CA TYR A 172 -6.82 3.84 -24.56
C TYR A 172 -7.21 4.25 -23.14
#